data_AF-A0A4R0N625-F1
#
_entry.id   AF-A0A4R0N625-F1
#
_cell.length_a   1.000
_cell.length_b   1.000
_cell.length_c   1.000
_cell.angle_alpha   90.00
_cell.angle_beta   90.00
_cell.angle_gamma   90.00
#
_symmetry.space_group_name_H-M   'P 1'
#
loop_
_entity.id
_entity.type
_entity.pdbx_description
1 polymer ?
#
loop_
_entity_poly.entity_id
_entity_poly.type
_entity_poly.pdbx_seq_one_letter_code
_entity_poly.pdbx_strand_id
1 'polypeptide(L)'
;MQLGLMQSEVAEMFKVSADCITNWENNRNKPQINYYPSIISFLGYVPFELNTNTLSEKIFAYKCINGLSYKAFGKLLGVDASTIRCWEIDQGTPNKEKIKKLETLLTTKPLD
;
A
#
# COMPACT_ATOMS: atom_id res chain seq x y z
N MET A 1 14.59 15.75 -8.90
CA MET A 1 13.98 16.33 -7.69
C MET A 1 13.25 17.60 -8.12
N GLN A 2 11.92 17.55 -8.24
CA GLN A 2 11.12 18.61 -8.91
C GLN A 2 10.51 19.64 -7.95
N LEU A 3 10.56 19.40 -6.63
CA LEU A 3 9.87 20.22 -5.61
C LEU A 3 10.78 21.23 -4.89
N GLY A 4 12.08 21.26 -5.17
CA GLY A 4 13.03 22.19 -4.53
C GLY A 4 13.31 21.96 -3.03
N LEU A 5 12.77 20.88 -2.45
CA LEU A 5 12.90 20.54 -1.03
C LEU A 5 14.19 19.76 -0.74
N MET A 6 14.78 20.02 0.42
CA MET A 6 15.88 19.22 0.97
C MET A 6 15.36 17.89 1.52
N GLN A 7 16.21 16.86 1.48
CA GLN A 7 15.87 15.53 2.05
C GLN A 7 15.49 15.61 3.54
N SER A 8 16.06 16.55 4.30
CA SER A 8 15.72 16.79 5.71
C SER A 8 14.30 17.32 5.89
N GLU A 9 13.84 18.23 5.02
CA GLU A 9 12.48 18.77 5.06
C GLU A 9 11.47 17.67 4.71
N VAL A 10 11.80 16.84 3.72
CA VAL A 10 11.00 15.64 3.38
C VAL A 10 10.94 14.70 4.58
N ALA A 11 12.07 14.39 5.20
CA ALA A 11 12.12 13.51 6.36
C ALA A 11 11.23 13.98 7.52
N GLU A 12 11.20 15.29 7.79
CA GLU A 12 10.33 15.89 8.80
C GLU A 12 8.84 15.69 8.48
N MET A 13 8.42 15.93 7.23
CA MET A 13 7.03 15.70 6.80
C MET A 13 6.60 14.24 7.00
N PHE A 14 7.49 13.29 6.73
CA PHE A 14 7.23 11.85 6.87
C PHE A 14 7.50 11.32 8.29
N LYS A 15 8.02 12.15 9.21
CA LYS A 15 8.45 11.77 10.56
C LYS A 15 9.44 10.60 10.57
N VAL A 16 10.40 10.64 9.64
CA VAL A 16 11.51 9.67 9.51
C VAL A 16 12.85 10.39 9.57
N SER A 17 13.97 9.65 9.57
CA SER A 17 15.29 10.27 9.45
C SER A 17 15.60 10.67 8.01
N ALA A 18 16.50 11.64 7.80
CA ALA A 18 17.00 11.99 6.48
C ALA A 18 17.59 10.78 5.76
N ASP A 19 18.31 9.90 6.48
CA ASP A 19 18.82 8.64 5.93
C ASP A 19 17.73 7.73 5.38
N CYS A 20 16.52 7.70 5.96
CA CYS A 20 15.40 6.95 5.41
C CYS A 20 15.03 7.47 4.02
N ILE A 21 14.91 8.79 3.85
CA ILE A 21 14.61 9.42 2.57
C ILE A 21 15.73 9.14 1.56
N THR A 22 16.99 9.35 1.95
CA THR A 22 18.15 9.04 1.10
C THR A 22 18.16 7.58 0.67
N ASN A 23 17.84 6.64 1.56
CA ASN A 23 17.79 5.21 1.25
C ASN A 23 16.63 4.86 0.31
N TRP A 24 15.47 5.50 0.44
CA TRP A 24 14.33 5.31 -0.46
C TRP A 24 14.64 5.85 -1.85
N GLU A 25 15.18 7.05 -1.96
CA GLU A 25 15.53 7.67 -3.25
C GLU A 25 16.63 6.91 -4.00
N ASN A 26 17.59 6.33 -3.27
CA ASN A 26 18.67 5.54 -3.85
C ASN A 26 18.32 4.05 -4.04
N ASN A 27 17.05 3.66 -3.87
CA ASN A 27 16.59 2.26 -3.94
C ASN A 27 17.35 1.29 -3.02
N ARG A 28 17.99 1.79 -1.95
CA ARG A 28 18.69 0.95 -0.96
C ARG A 28 17.71 0.20 -0.07
N ASN A 29 16.55 0.80 0.21
CA ASN A 29 15.43 0.19 0.92
C ASN A 29 14.10 0.71 0.36
N LYS A 30 13.04 -0.11 0.45
CA LYS A 30 11.68 0.33 0.11
C LYS A 30 10.98 0.91 1.36
N PRO A 31 10.13 1.94 1.22
CA PRO A 31 9.28 2.37 2.32
C PRO A 31 8.37 1.23 2.77
N GLN A 32 8.00 1.24 4.05
CA GLN A 32 6.94 0.34 4.52
C GLN A 32 5.59 0.79 3.94
N ILE A 33 4.66 -0.16 3.78
CA ILE A 33 3.39 0.07 3.08
C ILE A 33 2.55 1.19 3.70
N ASN A 34 2.65 1.41 5.02
CA ASN A 34 1.95 2.49 5.73
C ASN A 34 2.41 3.90 5.31
N TYR A 35 3.62 4.05 4.75
CA TYR A 35 4.08 5.34 4.21
C TYR A 35 3.59 5.60 2.78
N TYR A 36 3.11 4.58 2.07
CA TYR A 36 2.72 4.72 0.66
C TYR A 36 1.60 5.76 0.45
N PRO A 37 0.53 5.83 1.27
CA PRO A 37 -0.50 6.86 1.10
C PRO A 37 0.06 8.27 1.22
N SER A 38 0.91 8.52 2.23
CA SER A 38 1.55 9.83 2.42
C SER A 38 2.50 10.15 1.27
N ILE A 39 3.23 9.17 0.75
CA ILE A 39 4.13 9.35 -0.40
C ILE A 39 3.32 9.69 -1.66
N ILE A 40 2.25 8.94 -1.93
CA ILE A 40 1.36 9.17 -3.07
C ILE A 40 0.72 10.56 -2.97
N SER A 41 0.23 10.93 -1.78
CA SER A 41 -0.35 12.25 -1.53
C SER A 41 0.67 13.38 -1.71
N PHE A 42 1.89 13.21 -1.20
CA PHE A 42 2.98 14.17 -1.35
C PHE A 42 3.42 14.36 -2.81
N LEU A 43 3.54 13.27 -3.58
CA LEU A 43 3.97 13.31 -4.97
C LEU A 43 2.84 13.72 -5.94
N GLY A 44 1.58 13.51 -5.55
CA GLY A 44 0.41 13.71 -6.41
C GLY A 44 0.20 12.61 -7.45
N TYR A 45 0.98 11.53 -7.41
CA TYR A 45 0.86 10.36 -8.28
C TYR A 45 1.41 9.10 -7.60
N VAL A 46 1.14 7.92 -8.18
CA VAL A 46 1.68 6.63 -7.68
C VAL A 46 3.07 6.38 -8.26
N PRO A 47 4.15 6.33 -7.44
CA PRO A 47 5.52 6.24 -7.94
C PRO A 47 6.01 4.82 -8.26
N PHE A 48 5.10 3.85 -8.38
CA PHE A 48 5.41 2.45 -8.69
C PHE A 48 4.27 1.83 -9.50
N GLU A 49 4.58 0.72 -10.17
CA GLU A 49 3.59 0.01 -10.97
C GLU A 49 2.52 -0.64 -10.07
N LEU A 50 1.26 -0.33 -10.37
CA LEU A 50 0.09 -0.98 -9.80
C LEU A 50 -0.72 -1.60 -10.93
N ASN A 51 -0.75 -2.92 -10.97
CA ASN A 51 -1.65 -3.66 -11.82
C ASN A 51 -2.94 -3.98 -11.06
N THR A 52 -4.03 -4.22 -11.79
CA THR A 52 -5.33 -4.57 -11.20
C THR A 52 -6.06 -5.64 -12.03
N ASN A 53 -5.32 -6.51 -12.73
CA ASN A 53 -5.89 -7.53 -13.61
C ASN A 53 -6.30 -8.77 -12.83
N THR A 54 -5.46 -9.20 -11.88
CA THR A 54 -5.74 -10.35 -11.01
C THR A 54 -6.30 -9.91 -9.64
N LEU A 55 -6.83 -10.87 -8.88
CA LEU A 55 -7.24 -10.61 -7.50
C LEU A 55 -6.05 -10.24 -6.61
N SER A 56 -4.93 -10.94 -6.75
CA SER A 56 -3.68 -10.68 -6.02
C SER A 56 -3.20 -9.25 -6.25
N GLU A 57 -3.19 -8.81 -7.50
CA GLU A 57 -2.83 -7.44 -7.91
C GLU A 57 -3.79 -6.40 -7.31
N LYS A 58 -5.11 -6.63 -7.37
CA LYS A 58 -6.10 -5.72 -6.78
C LYS A 58 -5.94 -5.58 -5.25
N ILE A 59 -5.67 -6.68 -4.55
CA ILE A 59 -5.42 -6.68 -3.10
C ILE A 59 -4.18 -5.85 -2.79
N PHE A 60 -3.08 -6.07 -3.52
CA PHE A 60 -1.84 -5.34 -3.35
C PHE A 60 -2.04 -3.83 -3.60
N ALA A 61 -2.68 -3.47 -4.72
CA ALA A 61 -2.96 -2.08 -5.08
C ALA A 61 -3.79 -1.38 -3.99
N TYR A 62 -4.87 -2.02 -3.52
CA TYR A 62 -5.71 -1.45 -2.47
C TYR A 62 -4.93 -1.23 -1.16
N LYS A 63 -4.10 -2.21 -0.76
CA LYS A 63 -3.26 -2.06 0.44
C LYS A 63 -2.23 -0.95 0.30
N CYS A 64 -1.62 -0.79 -0.87
CA CYS A 64 -0.67 0.29 -1.14
C CYS A 64 -1.32 1.67 -1.06
N ILE A 65 -2.47 1.84 -1.71
CA ILE A 65 -3.21 3.10 -1.73
C ILE A 65 -3.72 3.49 -0.34
N ASN A 66 -4.11 2.50 0.48
CA ASN A 66 -4.67 2.71 1.82
C ASN A 66 -3.67 2.49 2.97
N GLY A 67 -2.41 2.16 2.67
CA GLY A 67 -1.36 1.93 3.66
C GLY A 67 -1.60 0.77 4.61
N LEU A 68 -2.28 -0.28 4.14
CA LEU A 68 -2.77 -1.37 4.99
C LEU A 68 -1.76 -2.50 5.10
N SER A 69 -1.39 -2.85 6.33
CA SER A 69 -0.72 -4.11 6.62
C SER A 69 -1.65 -5.31 6.36
N TYR A 70 -1.07 -6.51 6.22
CA TYR A 70 -1.87 -7.75 6.13
C TYR A 70 -2.84 -7.90 7.31
N LYS A 71 -2.42 -7.52 8.51
CA LYS A 71 -3.24 -7.58 9.72
C LYS A 71 -4.40 -6.59 9.67
N ALA A 72 -4.15 -5.35 9.23
CA ALA A 72 -5.20 -4.34 9.10
C ALA A 72 -6.23 -4.74 8.04
N PHE A 73 -5.77 -5.20 6.87
CA PHE A 73 -6.66 -5.65 5.81
C PHE A 73 -7.44 -6.92 6.17
N GLY A 74 -6.79 -7.88 6.85
CA GLY A 74 -7.45 -9.07 7.40
C GLY A 74 -8.58 -8.72 8.37
N LYS A 75 -8.36 -7.73 9.25
CA LYS A 75 -9.40 -7.23 10.17
C LYS A 75 -10.62 -6.67 9.43
N LEU A 76 -10.43 -5.92 8.33
CA LEU A 76 -11.54 -5.42 7.50
C LEU A 76 -12.36 -6.57 6.90
N LEU A 77 -11.70 -7.65 6.50
CA LEU A 77 -12.33 -8.81 5.86
C LEU A 77 -12.83 -9.88 6.85
N GLY A 78 -12.43 -9.78 8.12
CA GLY A 78 -12.69 -10.81 9.15
C GLY A 78 -11.97 -12.11 8.83
N VAL A 79 -10.68 -12.03 8.47
CA VAL A 79 -9.77 -13.16 8.22
C VAL A 79 -8.39 -12.86 8.80
N ASP A 80 -7.54 -13.88 8.93
CA ASP A 80 -6.17 -13.71 9.44
C ASP A 80 -5.25 -13.04 8.40
N ALA A 81 -4.17 -12.41 8.89
CA ALA A 81 -3.14 -11.80 8.06
C ALA A 81 -2.48 -12.82 7.10
N SER A 82 -2.28 -14.06 7.54
CA SER A 82 -1.74 -15.14 6.71
C SER A 82 -2.67 -15.50 5.54
N THR A 83 -3.99 -15.46 5.75
CA THR A 83 -4.99 -15.69 4.70
C THR A 83 -4.89 -14.63 3.61
N ILE A 84 -4.79 -13.35 4.00
CA ILE A 84 -4.56 -12.27 3.03
C ILE A 84 -3.27 -12.50 2.26
N ARG A 85 -2.18 -12.85 2.96
CA ARG A 85 -0.90 -13.13 2.31
C ARG A 85 -1.03 -14.26 1.28
N CYS A 86 -1.72 -15.35 1.61
CA CYS A 86 -1.96 -16.46 0.67
C CYS A 86 -2.73 -16.01 -0.58
N TRP A 87 -3.73 -15.14 -0.44
CA TRP A 87 -4.47 -14.60 -1.58
C TRP A 87 -3.60 -13.65 -2.43
N GLU A 88 -2.72 -12.87 -1.82
CA GLU A 88 -1.83 -11.93 -2.52
C GLU A 88 -0.69 -12.62 -3.28
N ILE A 89 -0.30 -13.84 -2.89
CA ILE A 89 0.73 -14.64 -3.57
C ILE A 89 0.13 -15.81 -4.38
N ASP A 90 -1.18 -15.76 -4.67
CA ASP A 90 -1.93 -16.75 -5.45
C ASP A 90 -1.81 -18.20 -4.92
N GLN A 91 -1.53 -18.38 -3.62
CA GLN A 91 -1.45 -19.69 -2.95
C GLN A 91 -2.77 -20.13 -2.31
N GLY A 92 -3.82 -19.33 -2.44
CA GLY A 92 -5.16 -19.67 -1.96
C GLY A 92 -6.21 -18.80 -2.60
N THR A 93 -7.45 -19.27 -2.61
CA THR A 93 -8.59 -18.55 -3.18
C THR A 93 -9.62 -18.22 -2.09
N PRO A 94 -10.15 -16.99 -2.05
CA PRO A 94 -11.26 -16.68 -1.17
C PRO A 94 -12.51 -17.46 -1.60
N ASN A 95 -13.34 -17.83 -0.62
CA ASN A 95 -14.65 -18.40 -0.92
C ASN A 95 -15.60 -17.30 -1.49
N LYS A 96 -16.77 -17.73 -1.99
CA LYS A 96 -17.76 -16.82 -2.61
C LYS A 96 -18.15 -15.63 -1.72
N GLU A 97 -18.31 -15.84 -0.42
CA GLU A 97 -18.66 -14.78 0.52
C GLU A 97 -17.53 -13.74 0.65
N LYS A 98 -16.29 -14.20 0.77
CA LYS A 98 -15.12 -13.32 0.86
C LYS A 98 -14.83 -12.59 -0.46
N ILE A 99 -15.07 -13.22 -1.60
CA ILE A 99 -15.00 -12.54 -2.92
C ILE A 99 -15.96 -11.36 -2.96
N LYS A 100 -17.23 -11.55 -2.58
CA LYS A 100 -18.21 -10.47 -2.56
C LYS A 100 -17.79 -9.32 -1.64
N LYS A 101 -17.22 -9.65 -0.47
CA LYS A 101 -16.71 -8.64 0.47
C LYS A 101 -15.49 -7.89 -0.08
N LEU A 102 -14.58 -8.60 -0.75
CA LEU A 102 -13.44 -8.02 -1.46
C LEU A 102 -13.91 -7.08 -2.57
N GLU A 103 -14.82 -7.51 -3.45
CA GLU A 103 -15.36 -6.68 -4.52
C GLU A 103 -16.00 -5.39 -3.97
N THR A 104 -16.74 -5.50 -2.87
CA THR A 104 -17.33 -4.32 -2.20
C THR A 104 -16.24 -3.35 -1.74
N LEU A 105 -15.21 -3.84 -1.03
CA LEU A 105 -14.12 -3.00 -0.52
C LEU A 105 -13.24 -2.40 -1.64
N LEU A 106 -12.97 -3.18 -2.68
CA LEU A 106 -12.12 -2.75 -3.79
C LEU A 106 -12.82 -1.73 -4.71
N THR A 107 -14.16 -1.68 -4.69
CA THR A 107 -14.95 -0.73 -5.48
C THR A 107 -15.23 0.56 -4.71
N THR A 108 -15.18 0.53 -3.37
CA THR A 108 -15.27 1.76 -2.57
C THR A 108 -14.01 2.59 -2.76
N LYS A 109 -14.19 3.78 -3.35
CA LYS A 109 -13.16 4.83 -3.45
C LYS A 109 -12.61 5.12 -2.03
N PRO A 110 -11.30 5.36 -1.84
CA PRO A 110 -10.77 5.69 -0.53
C PRO A 110 -11.54 6.88 0.06
N LEU A 111 -11.88 6.83 1.34
CA LEU A 111 -12.52 7.96 2.03
C LEU A 111 -11.66 9.21 1.83
N ASP A 112 -12.27 10.25 1.27
CA ASP A 112 -11.78 11.63 1.26
C ASP A 112 -11.48 12.12 2.69
#